data_AF-A0A495KXF2-F1
#
_entry.id   AF-A0A495KXF2-F1
#
_cell.length_a   1.000
_cell.length_b   1.000
_cell.length_c   1.000
_cell.angle_alpha   90.00
_cell.angle_beta   90.00
_cell.angle_gamma   90.00
#
_symmetry.space_group_name_H-M   'P 1'
#
loop_
_entity.id
_entity.type
_entity.pdbx_description
1 polymer ?
#
loop_
_entity_poly.entity_id
_entity_poly.type
_entity_poly.pdbx_seq_one_letter_code
_entity_poly.pdbx_strand_id
1 'polypeptide(L)'
;MTSAYLISSGVILLTVVGIAYGGTFLLRVVDRTVPVNELQRTYFRAGHAHAGILVILALVIRLLLQDDAVPVWSRAMGDLVLVAAVLMPAGFFLSVIGRDPAGPNRLRALIWLGAGSLVLGLVAAGVGLIVGGASL
;
A
#
# COMPACT_ATOMS: atom_id res chain seq x y z
N MET A 1 -19.72 -8.21 11.02
CA MET A 1 -18.47 -8.62 10.35
C MET A 1 -18.61 -10.02 9.77
N THR A 2 -18.21 -10.26 8.52
CA THR A 2 -18.32 -11.58 7.86
C THR A 2 -17.04 -12.42 7.99
N SER A 3 -17.13 -13.75 7.84
CA SER A 3 -15.96 -14.63 7.89
C SER A 3 -14.89 -14.27 6.83
N ALA A 4 -15.33 -13.90 5.62
CA ALA A 4 -14.43 -13.47 4.55
C ALA A 4 -13.66 -12.20 4.92
N TYR A 5 -14.30 -11.25 5.61
CA TYR A 5 -13.65 -10.04 6.08
C TYR A 5 -12.54 -10.33 7.09
N LEU A 6 -12.78 -11.23 8.06
CA LEU A 6 -11.80 -11.60 9.08
C LEU A 6 -10.59 -12.31 8.45
N ILE A 7 -10.84 -13.29 7.58
CA ILE A 7 -9.79 -14.05 6.89
C ILE A 7 -8.94 -13.11 6.04
N SER A 8 -9.56 -12.28 5.19
CA SER A 8 -8.81 -11.35 4.33
C SER A 8 -8.01 -10.33 5.14
N SER A 9 -8.57 -9.78 6.22
CA SER A 9 -7.85 -8.85 7.11
C SER A 9 -6.66 -9.54 7.80
N GLY A 10 -6.82 -10.80 8.22
CA GLY A 10 -5.73 -11.61 8.76
C GLY A 10 -4.61 -11.86 7.74
N VAL A 11 -4.96 -12.20 6.50
CA VAL A 11 -3.99 -12.35 5.40
C VAL A 11 -3.25 -11.05 5.15
N ILE A 12 -3.95 -9.92 5.07
CA ILE A 12 -3.35 -8.59 4.90
C ILE A 12 -2.39 -8.28 6.05
N LEU A 13 -2.78 -8.56 7.29
CA LEU A 13 -1.91 -8.35 8.45
C LEU A 13 -0.65 -9.21 8.37
N LEU A 14 -0.74 -10.46 7.92
CA LEU A 14 0.43 -11.32 7.74
C LEU A 14 1.39 -10.79 6.67
N THR A 15 0.95 -10.01 5.68
CA THR A 15 1.86 -9.37 4.72
C THR A 15 2.85 -8.41 5.40
N VAL A 16 2.50 -7.86 6.57
CA VAL A 16 3.39 -7.00 7.37
C VAL A 16 4.64 -7.75 7.81
N VAL A 17 4.58 -9.07 8.01
CA VAL A 17 5.77 -9.89 8.29
C VAL A 17 6.74 -9.88 7.10
N GLY A 18 6.22 -9.97 5.88
CA GLY A 18 7.01 -9.84 4.65
C GLY A 18 7.60 -8.43 4.49
N ILE A 19 6.83 -7.40 4.84
CA ILE A 19 7.32 -6.02 4.87
C ILE A 19 8.47 -5.88 5.87
N ALA A 20 8.33 -6.40 7.10
CA ALA A 20 9.37 -6.38 8.12
C ALA A 20 10.66 -7.08 7.65
N TYR A 21 10.54 -8.21 6.95
CA TYR A 21 11.68 -8.84 6.28
C TYR A 21 12.33 -7.92 5.24
N GLY A 22 11.55 -7.19 4.44
CA GLY A 22 12.06 -6.14 3.56
C GLY A 22 12.84 -5.03 4.29
N GLY A 23 12.50 -4.76 5.56
CA GLY A 23 13.28 -3.87 6.41
C GLY A 23 14.71 -4.39 6.66
N THR A 24 14.88 -5.70 6.83
CA THR A 24 16.22 -6.32 6.96
C THR A 24 17.04 -6.18 5.67
N PHE A 25 16.38 -6.20 4.50
CA PHE A 25 17.04 -5.89 3.24
C PHE A 25 17.50 -4.43 3.18
N LEU A 26 16.70 -3.48 3.67
CA LEU A 26 17.14 -2.08 3.74
C LEU A 26 18.31 -1.86 4.69
N LEU A 27 18.40 -2.60 5.80
CA LEU A 27 19.60 -2.57 6.65
C LEU A 27 20.84 -2.96 5.84
N ARG A 28 20.77 -4.04 5.07
CA ARG A 28 21.87 -4.46 4.18
C ARG A 28 22.25 -3.40 3.15
N VAL A 29 21.27 -2.67 2.61
CA VAL A 29 21.48 -1.54 1.69
C VAL A 29 22.19 -0.37 2.40
N VAL A 30 21.78 -0.03 3.62
CA VAL A 30 22.41 1.01 4.45
C VAL A 30 23.84 0.62 4.82
N ASP A 31 24.05 -0.63 5.23
CA ASP A 31 25.34 -1.21 5.59
C ASP A 31 26.27 -1.45 4.38
N ARG A 32 25.80 -1.13 3.16
CA ARG A 32 26.54 -1.30 1.89
C ARG A 32 26.98 -2.74 1.60
N THR A 33 26.27 -3.71 2.17
CA THR A 33 26.52 -5.15 1.91
C THR A 33 25.85 -5.63 0.62
N VAL A 34 24.88 -4.86 0.10
CA VAL A 34 24.30 -5.05 -1.24
C VAL A 34 24.71 -3.85 -2.11
N PRO A 35 25.35 -4.06 -3.27
CA PRO A 35 25.71 -2.97 -4.16
C PRO A 35 24.45 -2.39 -4.80
N VAL A 36 24.16 -1.13 -4.50
CA VAL A 36 23.07 -0.36 -5.09
C VAL A 36 23.53 1.06 -5.37
N ASN A 37 23.06 1.66 -6.46
CA ASN A 37 23.29 3.07 -6.74
C ASN A 37 22.33 3.99 -5.94
N GLU A 38 22.50 5.30 -6.07
CA GLU A 38 21.70 6.27 -5.31
C GLU A 38 20.21 6.23 -5.66
N LEU A 39 19.90 6.03 -6.94
CA LEU A 39 18.52 5.89 -7.43
C LEU A 39 17.83 4.69 -6.76
N GLN A 40 18.48 3.52 -6.80
CA GLN A 40 17.99 2.29 -6.18
C GLN A 40 17.80 2.46 -4.68
N ARG A 41 18.76 3.06 -3.98
CA ARG A 41 18.67 3.32 -2.53
C ARG A 41 17.44 4.14 -2.18
N THR A 42 17.19 5.23 -2.90
CA THR A 42 16.03 6.09 -2.66
C THR A 42 14.71 5.37 -2.96
N TYR A 43 14.66 4.64 -4.08
CA TYR A 43 13.46 3.93 -4.52
C TYR A 43 13.11 2.75 -3.59
N PHE A 44 14.09 1.93 -3.18
CA PHE A 44 13.85 0.83 -2.23
C PHE A 44 13.37 1.34 -0.87
N ARG A 45 13.93 2.45 -0.38
CA ARG A 45 13.46 3.10 0.86
C ARG A 45 12.03 3.59 0.72
N ALA A 46 11.70 4.26 -0.38
CA ALA A 46 10.34 4.74 -0.64
C ALA A 46 9.35 3.57 -0.78
N GLY A 47 9.70 2.50 -1.48
CA GLY A 47 8.86 1.32 -1.66
C GLY A 47 8.54 0.62 -0.33
N HIS A 48 9.54 0.41 0.52
CA HIS A 48 9.33 -0.20 1.84
C HIS A 48 8.44 0.68 2.75
N ALA A 49 8.68 1.99 2.76
CA ALA A 49 7.87 2.93 3.55
C ALA A 49 6.40 2.90 3.13
N HIS A 50 6.12 2.97 1.83
CA HIS A 50 4.74 2.90 1.31
C HIS A 50 4.08 1.54 1.59
N ALA A 51 4.82 0.43 1.52
CA ALA A 51 4.25 -0.89 1.82
C ALA A 51 3.70 -0.94 3.25
N GLY A 52 4.49 -0.50 4.23
CA GLY A 52 4.08 -0.49 5.63
C GLY A 52 2.88 0.41 5.87
N ILE A 53 3.00 1.71 5.54
CA ILE A 53 1.96 2.68 5.89
C ILE A 53 0.64 2.43 5.15
N LEU A 54 0.68 2.00 3.88
CA LEU A 54 -0.55 1.77 3.11
C LEU A 54 -1.28 0.50 3.54
N VAL A 55 -0.57 -0.56 3.95
CA VAL A 55 -1.21 -1.76 4.54
C VAL A 55 -1.92 -1.39 5.85
N ILE A 56 -1.25 -0.62 6.72
CA ILE A 56 -1.86 -0.18 7.98
C ILE A 56 -3.06 0.73 7.72
N LEU A 57 -2.92 1.71 6.83
CA LEU A 57 -4.01 2.61 6.43
C LEU A 57 -5.21 1.85 5.89
N ALA A 58 -4.99 0.85 5.04
CA ALA A 58 -6.05 0.02 4.50
C ALA A 58 -6.78 -0.79 5.58
N LEU A 59 -6.07 -1.37 6.54
CA LEU A 59 -6.67 -2.07 7.68
C LEU A 59 -7.50 -1.12 8.56
N VAL A 60 -7.00 0.10 8.80
CA VAL A 60 -7.73 1.14 9.53
C VAL A 60 -9.01 1.54 8.79
N ILE A 61 -8.92 1.82 7.49
CA ILE A 61 -10.10 2.17 6.68
C ILE A 61 -11.13 1.03 6.71
N ARG A 62 -10.70 -0.21 6.52
CA ARG A 62 -11.60 -1.37 6.58
C ARG A 62 -12.32 -1.46 7.92
N LEU A 63 -11.62 -1.20 9.03
CA LEU A 63 -12.20 -1.14 10.37
C LEU A 63 -13.23 -0.02 10.50
N LEU A 64 -12.91 1.20 10.04
CA LEU A 64 -13.80 2.35 10.12
C LEU A 64 -15.08 2.18 9.29
N LEU A 65 -14.99 1.52 8.13
CA LEU A 65 -16.12 1.32 7.22
C LEU A 65 -17.06 0.16 7.64
N GLN A 66 -16.87 -0.43 8.82
CA GLN A 66 -17.72 -1.53 9.32
C GLN A 66 -19.10 -1.08 9.81
N ASP A 67 -19.30 0.21 10.09
CA ASP A 67 -20.57 0.72 10.57
C ASP A 67 -21.70 0.50 9.54
N ASP A 68 -22.88 0.10 10.01
CA ASP A 68 -24.03 -0.23 9.16
C ASP A 68 -24.61 0.99 8.44
N ALA A 69 -24.42 2.20 8.99
CA ALA A 69 -24.81 3.45 8.33
C ALA A 69 -23.90 3.78 7.13
N VAL A 70 -22.68 3.23 7.07
CA VAL A 70 -21.75 3.50 5.97
C VAL A 70 -22.19 2.77 4.69
N PRO A 71 -22.33 3.47 3.55
CA PRO A 71 -22.78 2.85 2.30
C PRO A 71 -21.88 1.71 1.80
N VAL A 72 -22.49 0.66 1.25
CA VAL A 72 -21.78 -0.53 0.74
C VAL A 72 -20.78 -0.20 -0.37
N TRP A 73 -21.10 0.76 -1.25
CA TRP A 73 -20.18 1.18 -2.33
C TRP A 73 -18.85 1.73 -1.78
N SER A 74 -18.90 2.41 -0.63
CA SER A 74 -17.72 2.97 0.02
C SER A 74 -16.80 1.87 0.54
N ARG A 75 -17.38 0.77 1.05
CA ARG A 75 -16.60 -0.40 1.51
C ARG A 75 -15.85 -1.04 0.34
N ALA A 76 -16.53 -1.25 -0.78
CA ALA A 76 -15.92 -1.85 -1.98
C ALA A 76 -14.82 -0.96 -2.58
N MET A 77 -15.04 0.35 -2.65
CA MET A 77 -14.04 1.29 -3.19
C MET A 77 -12.88 1.55 -2.21
N GLY A 78 -13.12 1.48 -0.90
CA GLY A 78 -12.07 1.60 0.13
C GLY A 78 -10.97 0.54 0.01
N ASP A 79 -11.30 -0.65 -0.52
CA ASP A 79 -10.31 -1.70 -0.79
C ASP A 79 -9.30 -1.32 -1.90
N LEU A 80 -9.52 -0.24 -2.66
CA LEU A 80 -8.50 0.30 -3.57
C LEU A 80 -7.24 0.78 -2.83
N VAL A 81 -7.32 1.08 -1.54
CA VAL A 81 -6.13 1.38 -0.73
C VAL A 81 -5.24 0.13 -0.57
N LEU A 82 -5.81 -1.07 -0.51
CA LEU A 82 -5.03 -2.32 -0.54
C LEU A 82 -4.35 -2.51 -1.89
N VAL A 83 -5.04 -2.18 -2.99
CA VAL A 83 -4.45 -2.21 -4.34
C VAL A 83 -3.25 -1.25 -4.40
N ALA A 84 -3.38 -0.05 -3.85
CA ALA A 84 -2.27 0.90 -3.75
C ALA A 84 -1.09 0.35 -2.92
N ALA A 85 -1.38 -0.32 -1.81
CA ALA A 85 -0.39 -0.95 -0.93
C ALA A 85 0.44 -2.04 -1.64
N VAL A 86 -0.04 -2.58 -2.75
CA VAL A 86 0.71 -3.53 -3.60
C VAL A 86 1.40 -2.81 -4.76
N LEU A 87 0.64 -2.04 -5.54
CA LEU A 87 1.12 -1.44 -6.79
C LEU A 87 2.24 -0.43 -6.55
N MET A 88 2.11 0.42 -5.53
CA MET A 88 3.06 1.49 -5.30
C MET A 88 4.42 0.96 -4.84
N PRO A 89 4.51 0.08 -3.83
CA PRO A 89 5.77 -0.58 -3.49
C PRO A 89 6.36 -1.37 -4.66
N ALA A 90 5.55 -2.15 -5.37
CA ALA A 90 6.02 -2.90 -6.54
C ALA A 90 6.63 -1.97 -7.60
N GLY A 91 5.99 -0.83 -7.88
CA GLY A 91 6.53 0.20 -8.79
C GLY A 91 7.86 0.77 -8.31
N PHE A 92 7.99 1.08 -7.02
CA PHE A 92 9.24 1.58 -6.46
C PHE A 92 10.37 0.54 -6.52
N PHE A 93 10.12 -0.73 -6.20
CA PHE A 93 11.16 -1.77 -6.28
C PHE A 93 11.51 -2.15 -7.72
N LEU A 94 10.49 -2.50 -8.52
CA LEU A 94 10.70 -3.10 -9.83
C LEU A 94 11.14 -2.08 -10.90
N SER A 95 10.83 -0.80 -10.73
CA SER A 95 11.22 0.22 -11.71
C SER A 95 12.73 0.48 -11.77
N VAL A 96 13.49 0.10 -10.74
CA VAL A 96 14.94 0.35 -10.64
C VAL A 96 15.75 -0.95 -10.56
N ILE A 97 15.20 -2.07 -11.03
CA ILE A 97 15.96 -3.31 -11.16
C ILE A 97 16.97 -3.18 -12.30
N GLY A 98 18.22 -3.57 -12.05
CA GLY A 98 19.32 -3.52 -13.00
C GLY A 98 20.68 -3.49 -12.27
N ARG A 99 21.78 -3.65 -13.01
CA ARG A 99 23.14 -3.58 -12.46
C ARG A 99 23.55 -2.16 -12.04
N ASP A 100 23.17 -1.16 -12.83
CA ASP A 100 23.37 0.26 -12.53
C ASP A 100 22.37 1.11 -13.34
N PRO A 101 21.09 1.14 -12.92
CA PRO A 101 20.06 1.86 -13.67
C PRO A 101 20.26 3.38 -13.60
N ALA A 102 20.37 4.03 -14.75
CA ALA A 102 20.41 5.50 -14.87
C ALA A 102 19.03 6.16 -14.63
N GLY A 103 17.95 5.38 -14.65
CA GLY A 103 16.60 5.86 -14.46
C GLY A 103 15.59 4.72 -14.30
N PRO A 104 14.37 5.03 -13.86
CA PRO A 104 13.31 4.03 -13.69
C PRO A 104 12.79 3.52 -15.04
N ASN A 105 12.56 2.23 -15.15
CA ASN A 105 11.95 1.57 -16.30
C ASN A 105 10.40 1.78 -16.35
N ARG A 106 9.73 1.18 -17.35
CA ARG A 106 8.29 1.32 -17.58
C ARG A 106 7.40 0.91 -16.41
N LEU A 107 7.89 0.06 -15.50
CA LEU A 107 7.16 -0.35 -14.29
C LEU A 107 6.96 0.81 -13.30
N ARG A 108 7.57 1.97 -13.53
CA ARG A 108 7.20 3.23 -12.85
C ARG A 108 5.72 3.55 -13.00
N ALA A 109 5.06 3.09 -14.07
CA ALA A 109 3.61 3.23 -14.24
C ALA A 109 2.82 2.65 -13.06
N LEU A 110 3.31 1.60 -12.39
CA LEU A 110 2.67 1.02 -11.20
C LEU A 110 2.57 2.01 -10.03
N ILE A 111 3.54 2.92 -9.90
CA ILE A 111 3.51 3.98 -8.87
C ILE A 111 2.30 4.89 -9.11
N TRP A 112 2.08 5.30 -10.36
CA TRP A 112 0.96 6.17 -10.73
C TRP A 112 -0.39 5.46 -10.64
N LEU A 113 -0.45 4.19 -11.05
CA LEU A 113 -1.65 3.36 -10.87
C LEU A 113 -1.98 3.19 -9.37
N GLY A 114 -0.96 2.92 -8.55
CA GLY A 114 -1.11 2.85 -7.10
C GLY A 114 -1.57 4.17 -6.49
N ALA A 115 -1.03 5.30 -6.96
CA ALA A 115 -1.47 6.63 -6.51
C ALA A 115 -2.93 6.89 -6.87
N GLY A 116 -3.36 6.54 -8.09
CA GLY A 116 -4.75 6.62 -8.51
C GLY A 116 -5.67 5.79 -7.62
N SER A 117 -5.32 4.52 -7.39
CA SER A 117 -6.07 3.64 -6.50
C SER A 117 -6.16 4.19 -5.07
N LEU A 118 -5.06 4.74 -4.55
CA LEU A 118 -5.02 5.34 -3.22
C LEU A 118 -6.00 6.51 -3.10
N VAL A 119 -5.93 7.47 -4.04
CA VAL A 119 -6.78 8.66 -4.02
C VAL A 119 -8.25 8.27 -4.14
N LEU A 120 -8.60 7.39 -5.08
CA LEU A 120 -9.97 6.93 -5.27
C LEU A 120 -10.50 6.21 -4.03
N GLY A 121 -9.69 5.32 -3.44
CA GLY A 121 -10.07 4.60 -2.22
C GLY A 121 -10.26 5.51 -1.02
N LEU A 122 -9.37 6.50 -0.83
CA LEU A 122 -9.46 7.47 0.26
C LEU A 122 -10.67 8.40 0.11
N VAL A 123 -10.90 8.92 -1.09
CA VAL A 123 -12.06 9.77 -1.36
C VAL A 123 -13.34 8.99 -1.11
N ALA A 124 -13.44 7.76 -1.63
CA ALA A 124 -14.61 6.93 -1.41
C ALA A 124 -14.84 6.63 0.07
N ALA A 125 -13.81 6.20 0.79
CA ALA A 125 -13.89 5.91 2.22
C ALA A 125 -14.31 7.15 3.04
N GLY A 126 -13.67 8.29 2.80
CA GLY A 126 -13.98 9.54 3.49
C GLY A 126 -15.41 10.01 3.24
N VAL A 127 -15.85 10.00 1.97
CA VAL A 127 -17.22 10.37 1.60
C VAL A 127 -18.23 9.40 2.22
N GLY A 128 -17.97 8.09 2.18
CA GLY A 128 -18.86 7.09 2.77
C GLY A 128 -19.02 7.24 4.28
N LEU A 129 -17.93 7.56 5.00
CA LEU A 129 -17.99 7.85 6.44
C LEU A 129 -18.83 9.11 6.72
N ILE A 130 -18.66 10.17 5.93
CA ILE A 130 -19.45 11.41 6.08
C ILE A 130 -20.94 11.13 5.80
N VAL A 131 -21.25 10.42 4.72
CA VAL A 131 -22.63 10.07 4.35
C VAL A 131 -23.29 9.21 5.42
N GLY A 132 -22.58 8.19 5.92
CA GLY A 132 -23.10 7.35 7.01
C GLY A 132 -23.33 8.15 8.29
N GLY A 133 -22.36 8.97 8.69
CA GLY A 133 -22.49 9.82 9.88
C GLY A 133 -23.61 10.86 9.78
N ALA A 134 -23.90 11.37 8.58
CA ALA A 134 -25.02 12.29 8.35
C ALA A 134 -26.40 11.62 8.39
N SER A 135 -26.46 10.28 8.45
CA SER A 135 -27.70 9.50 8.49
C SER A 135 -28.04 8.92 9.87
N LEU A 136 -27.18 9.15 10.86
CA LEU A 136 -27.40 8.81 12.27
C LEU A 136 -28.19 9.91 12.99
#